data_AF-A0A6N6P943-F1
#
_entry.id   AF-A0A6N6P943-F1
#
_cell.length_a   1.000
_cell.length_b   1.000
_cell.length_c   1.000
_cell.angle_alpha   90.00
_cell.angle_beta   90.00
_cell.angle_gamma   90.00
#
_symmetry.space_group_name_H-M   'P 1'
#
loop_
_entity.id
_entity.type
_entity.pdbx_description
1 polymer ?
#
loop_
_entity_poly.entity_id
_entity_poly.type
_entity_poly.pdbx_seq_one_letter_code
_entity_poly.pdbx_strand_id
1 'polypeptide(L)'
;MQASIAYAACMKAMQYTLRGVPPTIDRAARRRAQQEGKSLNAVAMEALARGLGLDAKPMEHTDLDALIGTWQEDPAFDAAVADFKRIDEEAWR
;
A
#
# COMPACT_ATOMS: atom_id res chain seq x y z
N MET A 1 7.32 -43.29 -12.94
CA MET A 1 8.05 -42.26 -12.18
C MET A 1 8.19 -40.99 -13.02
N GLN A 2 7.08 -40.34 -13.41
CA GLN A 2 7.08 -39.00 -14.05
C GLN A 2 5.82 -38.17 -13.76
N ALA A 3 4.70 -38.78 -13.33
CA ALA A 3 3.48 -38.04 -12.98
C ALA A 3 3.56 -37.23 -11.66
N SER A 4 4.46 -37.58 -10.74
CA SER A 4 4.59 -36.93 -9.43
C SER A 4 5.24 -35.55 -9.46
N ILE A 5 6.06 -35.26 -10.48
CA ILE A 5 6.79 -33.98 -10.57
C ILE A 5 5.90 -32.91 -11.22
N ALA A 6 5.10 -33.30 -12.22
CA ALA A 6 4.12 -32.41 -12.84
C ALA A 6 2.95 -32.04 -11.90
N TYR A 7 2.54 -32.95 -11.01
CA TYR A 7 1.46 -32.69 -10.05
C TYR A 7 1.84 -31.66 -8.97
N ALA A 8 3.11 -31.62 -8.55
CA ALA A 8 3.60 -30.66 -7.55
C ALA A 8 3.86 -29.26 -8.12
N ALA A 9 4.15 -29.16 -9.43
CA ALA A 9 4.34 -27.88 -10.11
C ALA A 9 3.02 -27.10 -10.30
N CYS A 10 1.87 -27.77 -10.20
CA CYS A 10 0.55 -27.14 -10.39
C CYS A 10 -0.26 -26.95 -9.09
N MET A 11 0.14 -27.56 -7.96
CA MET A 11 -0.47 -27.31 -6.65
C MET A 11 0.53 -27.52 -5.52
N LYS A 12 0.84 -26.44 -4.76
CA LYS A 12 1.02 -26.46 -3.30
C LYS A 12 1.33 -25.05 -2.78
N ALA A 13 0.33 -24.17 -2.80
CA ALA A 13 0.36 -23.06 -1.85
C ALA A 13 0.27 -23.66 -0.44
N MET A 14 1.25 -23.37 0.43
CA MET A 14 1.21 -23.83 1.82
C MET A 14 0.09 -23.10 2.57
N GLN A 15 -0.79 -23.84 3.25
CA GLN A 15 -1.87 -23.27 4.04
C GLN A 15 -1.45 -23.13 5.51
N TYR A 16 -1.45 -21.89 6.00
CA TYR A 16 -1.28 -21.58 7.41
C TYR A 16 -2.60 -21.13 8.03
N THR A 17 -2.89 -21.57 9.25
CA THR A 17 -4.01 -21.05 10.04
C THR A 17 -3.46 -20.18 11.16
N LEU A 18 -3.72 -18.88 11.11
CA LEU A 18 -3.38 -17.96 12.20
C LEU A 18 -4.42 -18.09 13.31
N ARG A 19 -4.00 -18.58 14.48
CA ARG A 19 -4.86 -18.72 15.67
C ARG A 19 -4.69 -17.52 16.59
N GLY A 20 -5.76 -17.15 17.29
CA GLY A 20 -5.71 -16.09 18.30
C GLY A 20 -5.53 -14.68 17.74
N VAL A 21 -6.03 -14.41 16.52
CA VAL A 21 -5.99 -13.07 15.93
C VAL A 21 -6.73 -12.07 16.83
N PRO A 22 -6.05 -11.05 17.40
CA PRO A 22 -6.68 -10.06 18.25
C PRO A 22 -7.81 -9.31 17.51
N PRO A 23 -8.91 -8.92 18.19
CA PRO A 23 -10.02 -8.19 17.57
C PRO A 23 -9.61 -6.89 16.88
N THR A 24 -8.56 -6.23 17.39
CA THR A 24 -7.99 -5.02 16.78
C THR A 24 -7.38 -5.31 15.41
N ILE A 25 -6.69 -6.43 15.25
CA ILE A 25 -6.05 -6.85 13.99
C ILE A 25 -7.11 -7.29 12.97
N ASP A 26 -8.11 -8.10 13.37
CA ASP A 26 -9.20 -8.50 12.46
C ASP A 26 -9.96 -7.28 11.91
N ARG A 27 -10.33 -6.33 12.80
CA ARG A 27 -11.01 -5.09 12.37
C ARG A 27 -10.16 -4.27 11.41
N ALA A 28 -8.87 -4.11 11.69
CA ALA A 28 -7.97 -3.36 10.82
C ALA A 28 -7.82 -4.02 9.44
N ALA A 29 -7.65 -5.35 9.40
CA ALA A 29 -7.53 -6.10 8.16
C ALA A 29 -8.80 -6.03 7.30
N ARG A 30 -9.99 -6.16 7.91
CA ARG A 30 -11.28 -6.03 7.21
C ARG A 30 -11.54 -4.64 6.67
N ARG A 31 -11.25 -3.61 7.48
CA ARG A 31 -11.37 -2.20 7.03
C ARG A 31 -10.51 -1.97 5.80
N ARG A 32 -9.26 -2.42 5.84
CA ARG A 32 -8.32 -2.28 4.72
C ARG A 32 -8.77 -3.05 3.48
N ALA A 33 -9.28 -4.27 3.64
CA ALA A 33 -9.85 -5.06 2.56
C ALA A 33 -11.04 -4.35 1.87
N GLN A 34 -11.92 -3.72 2.65
CA GLN A 34 -13.02 -2.92 2.10
C GLN A 34 -12.53 -1.67 1.36
N GLN A 35 -11.57 -0.95 1.94
CA GLN A 35 -11.02 0.28 1.35
C GLN A 35 -10.29 0.00 0.03
N GLU A 36 -9.54 -1.10 -0.05
CA GLU A 36 -8.75 -1.46 -1.24
C GLU A 36 -9.53 -2.34 -2.24
N GLY A 37 -10.76 -2.75 -1.92
CA GLY A 37 -11.53 -3.67 -2.77
C GLY A 37 -10.89 -5.07 -2.92
N LYS A 38 -10.05 -5.47 -1.96
CA LYS A 38 -9.29 -6.73 -1.98
C LYS A 38 -9.92 -7.77 -1.06
N SER A 39 -9.60 -9.04 -1.31
CA SER A 39 -9.96 -10.11 -0.36
C SER A 39 -9.18 -9.97 0.96
N LEU A 40 -9.77 -10.43 2.06
CA LEU A 40 -9.10 -10.44 3.37
C LEU A 40 -7.78 -11.23 3.34
N ASN A 41 -7.73 -12.33 2.57
CA ASN A 41 -6.52 -13.13 2.40
C ASN A 41 -5.42 -12.34 1.67
N ALA A 42 -5.75 -11.60 0.61
CA ALA A 42 -4.77 -10.79 -0.11
C ALA A 42 -4.16 -9.72 0.82
N VAL A 43 -5.01 -8.99 1.55
CA VAL A 43 -4.54 -7.97 2.52
C VAL A 43 -3.70 -8.60 3.63
N ALA A 44 -4.08 -9.79 4.13
CA ALA A 44 -3.30 -10.49 5.14
C ALA A 44 -1.93 -10.90 4.62
N MET A 45 -1.84 -11.42 3.39
CA MET A 45 -0.56 -11.79 2.77
C MET A 45 0.33 -10.58 2.51
N GLU A 46 -0.22 -9.46 2.03
CA GLU A 46 0.52 -8.20 1.87
C GLU A 46 1.04 -7.66 3.21
N ALA A 47 0.21 -7.68 4.26
CA ALA A 47 0.62 -7.26 5.59
C ALA A 47 1.74 -8.14 6.16
N LEU A 48 1.67 -9.47 5.95
CA LEU A 48 2.73 -10.40 6.35
C LEU A 48 4.01 -10.19 5.55
N ALA A 49 3.91 -10.02 4.22
CA ALA A 49 5.06 -9.75 3.37
C ALA A 49 5.78 -8.46 3.82
N ARG A 50 5.03 -7.39 4.07
CA ARG A 50 5.56 -6.13 4.60
C ARG A 50 6.20 -6.27 5.97
N GLY A 51 5.53 -6.96 6.91
CA GLY A 51 6.08 -7.20 8.25
C GLY A 51 7.34 -8.05 8.26
N LEU A 52 7.54 -8.90 7.25
CA LEU A 52 8.73 -9.73 7.05
C LEU A 52 9.78 -9.06 6.14
N GLY A 53 9.55 -7.84 5.66
CA GLY A 53 10.46 -7.15 4.75
C GLY A 53 10.58 -7.79 3.35
N LEU A 54 9.60 -8.60 2.96
CA LEU A 54 9.54 -9.27 1.66
C LEU A 54 8.84 -8.43 0.59
N ASP A 55 8.18 -7.35 1.00
CA ASP A 55 7.58 -6.38 0.09
C ASP A 55 8.67 -5.46 -0.47
N ALA A 56 9.17 -5.80 -1.66
CA ALA A 56 9.98 -4.91 -2.50
C ALA A 56 9.11 -3.96 -3.34
N LYS A 57 7.78 -4.11 -3.31
CA LYS A 57 6.86 -3.22 -4.02
C LYS A 57 6.68 -1.93 -3.22
N PRO A 58 6.91 -0.76 -3.85
CA PRO A 58 6.52 0.52 -3.27
C PRO A 58 5.04 0.43 -2.85
N MET A 59 4.70 0.97 -1.69
CA MET A 59 3.31 1.13 -1.31
C MET A 59 2.65 2.06 -2.35
N GLU A 60 1.74 1.53 -3.16
CA GLU A 60 0.97 2.35 -4.10
C GLU A 60 -0.04 3.17 -3.30
N HIS A 61 0.17 4.49 -3.28
CA HIS A 61 -0.74 5.46 -2.70
C HIS A 61 -1.62 6.02 -3.80
N THR A 62 -2.93 5.80 -3.71
CA THR A 62 -3.92 6.20 -4.73
C THR A 62 -4.91 7.25 -4.25
N ASP A 63 -4.75 7.71 -3.00
CA ASP A 63 -5.64 8.68 -2.34
C ASP A 63 -5.62 10.07 -2.99
N LEU A 64 -4.54 10.40 -3.70
CA LEU A 64 -4.40 11.65 -4.45
C LEU A 64 -4.68 11.51 -5.95
N ASP A 65 -4.98 10.30 -6.45
CA ASP A 65 -5.19 10.07 -7.89
C ASP A 65 -6.33 10.90 -8.45
N ALA A 66 -7.37 11.12 -7.65
CA ALA A 66 -8.52 11.95 -8.01
C ALA A 66 -8.17 13.43 -8.22
N LEU A 67 -7.02 13.91 -7.75
CA LEU A 67 -6.55 15.29 -7.91
C LEU A 67 -5.66 15.46 -9.16
N ILE A 68 -5.24 14.37 -9.80
CA ILE A 68 -4.37 14.42 -10.96
C ILE A 68 -5.13 15.05 -12.14
N GLY A 69 -4.57 16.14 -12.68
CA GLY A 69 -5.16 16.84 -13.82
C GLY A 69 -6.38 17.70 -13.50
N THR A 70 -6.77 17.82 -12.22
CA THR A 70 -7.90 18.68 -11.79
C THR A 70 -7.46 20.09 -11.41
N TRP A 71 -6.20 20.45 -11.64
CA TRP A 71 -5.69 21.80 -11.34
C TRP A 71 -6.43 22.84 -12.19
N GLN A 72 -6.82 23.92 -11.54
CA GLN A 72 -7.36 25.12 -12.18
C GLN A 72 -6.41 26.27 -11.86
N GLU A 73 -6.10 27.07 -12.87
CA GLU A 73 -5.23 28.24 -12.70
C GLU A 73 -5.81 29.20 -11.66
N ASP A 74 -5.01 29.51 -10.64
CA ASP A 74 -5.40 30.35 -9.50
C ASP A 74 -4.30 31.38 -9.19
N PRO A 75 -4.43 32.62 -9.71
CA PRO A 75 -3.47 33.69 -9.47
C PRO A 75 -3.34 34.09 -7.99
N ALA A 76 -4.38 33.86 -7.17
CA ALA A 76 -4.31 34.15 -5.73
C ALA A 76 -3.46 33.11 -5.01
N PHE A 77 -3.57 31.84 -5.39
CA PHE A 77 -2.67 30.79 -4.92
C PHE A 77 -1.22 31.09 -5.32
N ASP A 78 -0.98 31.47 -6.58
CA ASP A 78 0.36 31.81 -7.08
C ASP A 78 1.01 32.96 -6.30
N ALA A 79 0.24 34.01 -6.00
CA ALA A 79 0.71 35.11 -5.18
C ALA A 79 1.01 34.67 -3.74
N ALA A 80 0.18 33.81 -3.16
CA ALA A 80 0.35 33.33 -1.78
C ALA A 80 1.58 32.44 -1.60
N VAL A 81 1.95 31.64 -2.63
CA VAL A 81 3.10 30.73 -2.56
C VAL A 81 4.40 31.35 -3.11
N ALA A 82 4.37 32.60 -3.57
CA ALA A 82 5.52 33.27 -4.17
C ALA A 82 6.73 33.30 -3.21
N ASP A 83 6.49 33.52 -1.92
CA ASP A 83 7.54 33.61 -0.90
C ASP A 83 8.26 32.27 -0.67
N PHE A 84 7.57 31.14 -0.87
CA PHE A 84 8.17 29.79 -0.74
C PHE A 84 9.16 29.45 -1.87
N LYS A 85 9.20 30.25 -2.95
CA LYS A 85 10.17 30.07 -4.04
C LYS A 85 11.52 30.73 -3.75
N ARG A 86 11.62 31.51 -2.68
CA ARG A 86 12.88 32.15 -2.26
C ARG A 86 13.60 31.24 -1.28
N ILE A 87 14.84 30.86 -1.62
CA ILE A 87 15.70 30.09 -0.72
C ILE A 87 16.15 31.01 0.42
N ASP A 88 15.93 30.56 1.66
CA ASP A 88 16.50 31.20 2.85
C ASP A 88 17.84 30.52 3.17
N GLU A 89 18.94 31.23 2.88
CA GLU A 89 20.30 30.74 3.11
C GLU A 89 20.64 30.58 4.60
N GLU A 90 19.97 31.30 5.50
CA GLU A 90 20.21 31.20 6.94
C GLU A 90 19.58 29.92 7.51
N ALA A 91 18.43 29.49 6.96
CA ALA A 91 17.75 28.24 7.33
C ALA A 91 18.43 26.97 6.77
N TRP A 92 19.37 27.11 5.83
CA TRP A 92 20.10 26.01 5.18
C TRP A 92 21.53 25.79 5.72
N ARG A 93 21.95 26.52 6.75
CA ARG A 93 23.17 26.24 7.53
C ARG A 93 22.88 25.40 8.76
#